data_AF-A0A4Q3DZP5-F1
#
_entry.id   AF-A0A4Q3DZP5-F1
#
_cell.length_a   1.000
_cell.length_b   1.000
_cell.length_c   1.000
_cell.angle_alpha   90.00
_cell.angle_beta   90.00
_cell.angle_gamma   90.00
#
_symmetry.space_group_name_H-M   'P 1'
#
loop_
_entity.id
_entity.type
_entity.pdbx_description
1 polymer ?
#
loop_
_entity_poly.entity_id
_entity_poly.type
_entity_poly.pdbx_seq_one_letter_code
_entity_poly.pdbx_strand_id
1 'polypeptide(L)'
;AYAFLVTTVHEFAHLYTFNQHQHKAKPHGTEWKANFKRMMQPFFKLDIFPADINKVIVNYLNNPAASSCSDLTLFRALKKYDVKEASVVLVEKIPANGLFKWKDGRIFRREERLRKRYRCVEVSTNRIYLFNPVAEVELVKELFKD
;
A
#
# COMPACT_ATOMS: atom_id res chain seq x y z
N ALA A 1 -2.90 11.83 4.41
CA ALA A 1 -3.54 12.78 3.45
C ALA A 1 -3.05 12.62 2.00
N TYR A 2 -1.73 12.52 1.76
CA TYR A 2 -1.18 12.37 0.40
C TYR A 2 -1.62 11.07 -0.31
N ALA A 3 -1.84 9.99 0.45
CA ALA A 3 -2.33 8.72 -0.10
C ALA A 3 -3.69 8.88 -0.80
N PHE A 4 -4.59 9.68 -0.22
CA PHE A 4 -5.87 10.00 -0.83
C PHE A 4 -5.67 10.70 -2.17
N LEU A 5 -4.89 11.79 -2.20
CA LEU A 5 -4.64 12.55 -3.42
C LEU A 5 -4.07 11.68 -4.54
N VAL A 6 -3.00 10.92 -4.29
CA VAL A 6 -2.39 10.05 -5.31
C VAL A 6 -3.39 9.03 -5.85
N THR A 7 -4.23 8.47 -4.98
CA THR A 7 -5.29 7.53 -5.37
C THR A 7 -6.39 8.22 -6.17
N THR A 8 -6.84 9.41 -5.76
CA THR A 8 -7.84 10.19 -6.50
C THR A 8 -7.35 10.51 -7.92
N VAL A 9 -6.10 10.94 -8.06
CA VAL A 9 -5.53 11.24 -9.39
C VAL A 9 -5.35 9.97 -10.23
N HIS A 10 -5.04 8.82 -9.61
CA HIS A 10 -5.02 7.51 -10.29
C HIS A 10 -6.39 7.19 -10.92
N GLU A 11 -7.47 7.31 -10.14
CA GLU A 11 -8.81 7.01 -10.62
C GLU A 11 -9.31 8.04 -11.64
N PHE A 12 -8.99 9.33 -11.45
CA PHE A 12 -9.30 10.36 -12.45
C PHE A 12 -8.50 10.18 -13.74
N ALA A 13 -7.29 9.65 -13.68
CA ALA A 13 -6.54 9.29 -14.88
C ALA A 13 -7.23 8.15 -15.65
N HIS A 14 -7.84 7.17 -14.97
CA HIS A 14 -8.68 6.15 -15.63
C HIS A 14 -9.87 6.80 -16.33
N LEU A 15 -10.64 7.63 -15.61
CA LEU A 15 -11.79 8.32 -16.18
C LEU A 15 -11.41 9.19 -17.39
N TYR A 16 -10.35 9.99 -17.26
CA TYR A 16 -9.88 10.85 -18.34
C TYR A 16 -9.42 10.03 -19.56
N THR A 17 -8.73 8.90 -19.32
CA THR A 17 -8.29 8.00 -20.40
C THR A 17 -9.49 7.34 -21.09
N PHE A 18 -10.50 6.92 -20.32
CA PHE A 18 -11.75 6.39 -20.88
C PHE A 18 -12.46 7.44 -21.75
N ASN A 19 -12.56 8.69 -21.31
CA ASN A 19 -13.19 9.74 -22.11
C ASN A 19 -12.47 9.98 -23.45
N GLN A 20 -11.15 9.82 -23.50
CA GLN A 20 -10.34 10.02 -24.72
C GLN A 20 -10.31 8.81 -25.65
N HIS A 21 -10.28 7.59 -25.09
CA HIS A 21 -9.96 6.37 -25.85
C HIS A 21 -11.03 5.28 -25.75
N GLN A 22 -12.01 5.44 -24.87
CA GLN A 22 -13.06 4.46 -24.57
C GLN A 22 -12.42 3.09 -24.29
N HIS A 23 -12.94 2.01 -24.88
CA HIS A 23 -12.44 0.65 -24.71
C HIS A 23 -11.14 0.34 -25.49
N LYS A 24 -10.54 1.31 -26.18
CA LYS A 24 -9.31 1.09 -26.98
C LYS A 24 -8.04 1.12 -26.14
N ALA A 25 -8.04 1.85 -25.03
CA ALA A 25 -6.90 1.91 -24.12
C ALA A 25 -6.88 0.70 -23.19
N LYS A 26 -5.70 0.11 -22.99
CA LYS A 26 -5.53 -0.96 -21.99
C LYS A 26 -5.56 -0.35 -20.57
N PRO A 27 -6.17 -1.04 -19.60
CA PRO A 27 -6.04 -0.67 -18.19
C PRO A 27 -4.57 -0.54 -17.81
N HIS A 28 -4.23 0.59 -17.21
CA HIS A 28 -2.85 0.93 -16.83
C HIS A 28 -1.84 0.87 -18.00
N GLY A 29 -2.32 1.04 -19.24
CA GLY A 29 -1.53 1.09 -20.47
C GLY A 29 -0.83 2.43 -20.69
N THR A 30 -0.18 2.59 -21.84
CA THR A 30 0.62 3.79 -22.17
C THR A 30 -0.18 5.08 -22.08
N GLU A 31 -1.41 5.09 -22.60
CA GLU A 31 -2.32 6.24 -22.60
C GLU A 31 -2.66 6.65 -21.16
N TRP A 32 -3.02 5.67 -20.32
CA TRP A 32 -3.31 5.92 -18.91
C TRP A 32 -2.08 6.43 -18.15
N LYS A 33 -0.90 5.83 -18.37
CA LYS A 33 0.35 6.27 -17.72
C LYS A 33 0.69 7.72 -18.08
N ALA A 34 0.53 8.08 -19.36
CA ALA A 34 0.75 9.45 -19.83
C ALA A 34 -0.23 10.42 -19.17
N ASN A 35 -1.52 10.07 -19.11
CA ASN A 35 -2.54 10.88 -18.47
C ASN A 35 -2.30 11.03 -16.96
N PHE A 36 -1.95 9.95 -16.27
CA PHE A 36 -1.66 9.99 -14.84
C PHE A 36 -0.46 10.91 -14.55
N LYS A 37 0.65 10.77 -15.29
CA LYS A 37 1.82 11.65 -15.16
C LYS A 37 1.47 13.12 -15.42
N ARG A 38 0.65 13.40 -16.45
CA ARG A 38 0.18 14.75 -16.78
C ARG A 38 -0.68 15.34 -15.67
N MET A 39 -1.63 14.58 -15.13
CA MET A 39 -2.55 15.04 -14.09
C MET A 39 -1.86 15.24 -12.73
N MET A 40 -0.72 14.60 -12.48
CA MET A 40 0.09 14.84 -11.29
C MET A 40 0.93 16.13 -11.37
N GLN A 41 1.22 16.66 -12.57
CA GLN A 41 2.09 17.85 -12.74
C GLN A 41 1.66 19.09 -11.94
N PRO A 42 0.37 19.48 -11.89
CA PRO A 42 -0.04 20.65 -11.12
C PRO A 42 0.34 20.56 -9.65
N PHE A 43 0.23 19.36 -9.05
CA PHE A 43 0.56 19.15 -7.64
C PHE A 43 2.07 19.26 -7.36
N PHE A 44 2.92 18.85 -8.30
CA PHE A 44 4.37 19.09 -8.19
C PHE A 44 4.72 20.57 -8.28
N LYS A 45 4.06 21.32 -9.17
CA LYS A 45 4.29 22.77 -9.33
C LYS A 45 3.85 23.57 -8.11
N LEU A 46 2.82 23.10 -7.41
CA LEU A 46 2.34 23.70 -6.16
C LEU A 46 3.20 23.33 -4.94
N ASP A 47 4.22 22.47 -5.12
CA ASP A 47 5.15 22.01 -4.09
C ASP A 47 4.46 21.49 -2.81
N ILE A 48 3.33 20.79 -2.99
CA ILE A 48 2.55 20.28 -1.84
C ILE A 48 3.14 19.01 -1.22
N PHE A 49 4.06 18.33 -1.92
CA PHE A 49 4.64 17.08 -1.46
C PHE A 49 5.96 17.32 -0.73
N PRO A 50 6.13 16.80 0.50
CA PRO A 50 7.43 16.73 1.14
C PRO A 50 8.47 16.06 0.23
N ALA A 51 9.74 16.48 0.33
CA ALA A 51 10.79 16.06 -0.59
C ALA A 51 10.97 14.54 -0.70
N ASP A 52 10.79 13.80 0.40
CA ASP A 52 10.89 12.34 0.42
C ASP A 52 9.72 11.67 -0.32
N ILE A 53 8.49 12.16 -0.16
CA ILE A 53 7.31 11.72 -0.93
C ILE A 53 7.47 12.09 -2.40
N ASN A 54 7.86 13.34 -2.69
CA ASN A 54 7.98 13.85 -4.06
C ASN A 54 8.87 12.93 -4.90
N LYS A 55 10.07 12.62 -4.41
CA LYS A 55 11.01 11.70 -5.06
C LYS A 55 10.41 10.32 -5.32
N VAL A 56 9.65 9.78 -4.37
CA VAL A 56 9.03 8.46 -4.50
C VAL A 56 7.90 8.47 -5.53
N ILE A 57 7.05 9.50 -5.55
CA ILE A 57 5.97 9.64 -6.53
C ILE A 57 6.55 9.82 -7.94
N VAL A 58 7.58 10.66 -8.11
CA VAL A 58 8.25 10.85 -9.41
C VAL A 58 8.76 9.53 -9.97
N ASN A 59 9.42 8.73 -9.13
CA ASN A 59 9.90 7.41 -9.54
C ASN A 59 8.75 6.46 -9.89
N TYR A 60 7.68 6.44 -9.08
CA TYR A 60 6.50 5.60 -9.32
C TYR A 60 5.82 5.92 -10.65
N LEU A 61 5.70 7.21 -11.01
CA LEU A 61 5.08 7.66 -12.25
C LEU A 61 5.83 7.25 -13.52
N ASN A 62 7.07 6.75 -13.43
CA ASN A 62 7.78 6.20 -14.59
C ASN A 62 7.18 4.87 -15.04
N ASN A 63 6.71 4.03 -14.10
CA ASN A 63 6.02 2.80 -14.41
C ASN A 63 5.00 2.45 -13.31
N PRO A 64 3.89 3.20 -13.22
CA PRO A 64 2.97 3.07 -12.12
C PRO A 64 2.28 1.71 -12.16
N ALA A 65 2.24 1.06 -11.01
CA ALA A 65 1.56 -0.21 -10.82
C ALA A 65 0.03 -0.03 -10.90
N ALA A 66 -0.69 -1.16 -11.05
CA ALA A 66 -2.15 -1.17 -11.13
C ALA A 66 -2.86 -0.57 -9.89
N SER A 67 -2.15 -0.43 -8.77
CA SER A 67 -2.63 0.22 -7.56
C SER A 67 -1.44 0.79 -6.79
N SER A 68 -1.65 1.89 -6.05
CA SER A 68 -0.65 2.43 -5.13
C SER A 68 -0.25 1.44 -4.03
N CYS A 69 -1.13 0.49 -3.68
CA CYS A 69 -0.88 -0.50 -2.62
C CYS A 69 -0.01 -1.69 -3.06
N SER A 70 0.14 -1.90 -4.37
CA SER A 70 1.01 -2.97 -4.89
C SER A 70 2.47 -2.53 -5.02
N ASP A 71 2.73 -1.22 -5.06
CA ASP A 71 4.06 -0.65 -4.91
C ASP A 71 4.37 -0.40 -3.42
N LEU A 72 5.15 -1.31 -2.83
CA LEU A 72 5.50 -1.23 -1.41
C LEU A 72 6.34 0.02 -1.06
N THR A 73 7.08 0.58 -2.03
CA THR A 73 7.91 1.77 -1.81
C THR A 73 7.01 3.00 -1.70
N LEU A 74 6.11 3.18 -2.66
CA LEU A 74 5.13 4.26 -2.66
C LEU A 74 4.23 4.16 -1.43
N PHE A 75 3.66 2.98 -1.17
CA PHE A 75 2.77 2.79 -0.03
C PHE A 75 3.42 3.19 1.29
N ARG A 76 4.64 2.70 1.57
CA ARG A 76 5.35 3.03 2.81
C ARG A 76 5.65 4.51 2.92
N ALA A 77 6.04 5.16 1.83
CA ALA A 77 6.32 6.60 1.83
C ALA A 77 5.06 7.41 2.17
N LEU A 78 3.94 7.13 1.50
CA LEU A 78 2.67 7.81 1.74
C LEU A 78 2.15 7.55 3.17
N LYS A 79 2.27 6.31 3.66
CA LYS A 79 1.77 5.91 4.98
C LYS A 79 2.45 6.60 6.15
N LYS A 80 3.69 7.11 5.98
CA LYS A 80 4.37 7.91 7.01
C LYS A 80 3.61 9.19 7.37
N TYR A 81 2.77 9.68 6.46
CA TYR A 81 2.04 10.94 6.57
C TYR A 81 0.54 10.76 6.81
N ASP A 82 0.13 9.54 7.18
CA ASP A 82 -1.21 9.29 7.68
C ASP A 82 -1.21 9.30 9.21
N VAL A 83 -2.33 9.71 9.80
CA VAL A 83 -2.55 9.63 11.25
C VAL A 83 -2.53 8.16 11.65
N LYS A 84 -1.73 7.82 12.67
CA LYS A 84 -1.61 6.44 13.16
C LYS A 84 -2.35 6.29 14.48
N GLU A 85 -3.18 5.27 14.56
CA GLU A 85 -3.55 4.70 15.85
C GLU A 85 -2.35 3.97 16.44
N ALA A 86 -2.10 4.14 17.74
CA ALA A 86 -0.90 3.62 18.40
C ALA A 86 -0.79 2.08 18.39
N SER A 87 -1.93 1.38 18.25
CA SER A 87 -2.02 -0.09 18.25
C SER A 87 -1.80 -0.73 16.88
N VAL A 88 -1.87 0.04 15.78
CA VAL A 88 -1.83 -0.48 14.41
C VAL A 88 -0.41 -0.45 13.85
N VAL A 89 0.10 -1.61 13.46
CA VAL A 89 1.42 -1.79 12.86
C VAL A 89 1.33 -2.55 11.53
N LEU A 90 2.42 -2.56 10.76
CA LEU A 90 2.51 -3.38 9.54
C LEU A 90 2.94 -4.80 9.91
N VAL A 91 2.40 -5.83 9.25
CA VAL A 91 2.75 -7.23 9.53
C VAL A 91 4.26 -7.50 9.39
N GLU A 92 4.96 -6.78 8.50
CA GLU A 92 6.41 -6.90 8.35
C GLU A 92 7.22 -6.46 9.58
N LYS A 93 6.61 -5.64 10.44
CA LYS A 93 7.17 -5.15 11.70
C LYS A 93 6.91 -6.09 12.88
N ILE A 94 6.03 -7.08 12.72
CA ILE A 94 5.84 -8.11 13.73
C ILE A 94 7.12 -8.97 13.79
N PRO A 95 7.65 -9.30 14.98
CA PRO A 95 8.78 -10.21 15.11
C PRO A 95 8.53 -11.60 14.52
N ALA A 96 9.59 -12.38 14.28
CA ALA A 96 9.42 -13.78 13.88
C ALA A 96 8.71 -14.54 15.01
N ASN A 97 7.72 -15.37 14.66
CA ASN A 97 6.82 -16.04 15.58
C ASN A 97 5.96 -15.10 16.46
N GLY A 98 5.97 -13.79 16.19
CA GLY A 98 5.12 -12.83 16.88
C GLY A 98 3.65 -13.02 16.51
N LEU A 99 2.77 -12.77 17.50
CA LEU A 99 1.33 -12.81 17.34
C LEU A 99 0.76 -11.44 17.00
N PHE A 100 -0.25 -11.43 16.14
CA PHE A 100 -1.01 -10.25 15.79
C PHE A 100 -2.48 -10.59 15.59
N LYS A 101 -3.35 -9.60 15.83
CA LYS A 101 -4.77 -9.67 15.57
C LYS A 101 -5.09 -9.02 14.22
N TRP A 102 -5.90 -9.71 13.42
CA TRP A 102 -6.45 -9.17 12.18
C TRP A 102 -7.74 -8.40 12.44
N LYS A 103 -8.19 -7.63 11.44
CA LYS A 103 -9.34 -6.73 11.52
C LYS A 103 -10.65 -7.43 11.96
N ASP A 104 -10.77 -8.73 11.72
CA ASP A 104 -11.94 -9.55 12.10
C ASP A 104 -11.78 -10.23 13.47
N GLY A 105 -10.73 -9.88 14.23
CA GLY A 105 -10.47 -10.43 15.56
C GLY A 105 -9.65 -11.72 15.58
N ARG A 106 -9.43 -12.37 14.43
CA ARG A 106 -8.61 -13.60 14.37
C ARG A 106 -7.15 -13.32 14.73
N ILE A 107 -6.53 -14.27 15.43
CA ILE A 107 -5.13 -14.18 15.86
C ILE A 107 -4.26 -15.02 14.93
N PHE A 108 -3.16 -14.42 14.48
CA PHE A 108 -2.19 -15.04 13.57
C PHE A 108 -0.79 -14.97 14.16
N ARG A 109 0.00 -16.00 13.86
CA ARG A 109 1.44 -16.01 14.08
C ARG A 109 2.15 -15.68 12.79
N ARG A 110 3.06 -14.70 12.80
CA ARG A 110 3.91 -14.40 11.65
C ARG A 110 5.09 -15.38 11.60
N GLU A 111 5.16 -16.18 10.54
CA GLU A 111 6.26 -17.09 10.29
C GLU A 111 7.23 -16.49 9.27
N GLU A 112 7.68 -17.27 8.29
CA GLU A 112 8.69 -16.86 7.34
C GLU A 112 8.18 -15.83 6.31
N ARG A 113 9.11 -15.01 5.85
CA ARG A 113 8.92 -14.18 4.67
C ARG A 113 9.12 -15.04 3.42
N LEU A 114 8.07 -15.20 2.64
CA LEU A 114 8.17 -15.66 1.24
C LEU A 114 8.62 -14.51 0.34
N ARG A 115 8.71 -14.74 -0.98
CA ARG A 115 9.20 -13.75 -1.96
C ARG A 115 8.61 -12.33 -1.77
N LYS A 116 7.27 -12.22 -1.76
CA LYS A 116 6.55 -10.93 -1.66
C LYS A 116 5.52 -10.88 -0.53
N ARG A 117 5.38 -11.94 0.26
CA ARG A 117 4.30 -12.12 1.26
C ARG A 117 4.87 -12.74 2.53
N TYR A 118 4.21 -12.52 3.66
CA TYR A 118 4.50 -13.22 4.89
C TYR A 118 3.57 -14.41 5.04
N ARG A 119 4.13 -15.59 5.29
CA ARG A 119 3.35 -16.75 5.70
C ARG A 119 2.93 -16.54 7.14
N CYS A 120 1.63 -16.59 7.41
CA CYS A 120 1.09 -16.45 8.75
C CYS A 120 0.10 -17.57 9.02
N VAL A 121 0.12 -18.12 10.24
CA VAL A 121 -0.76 -19.23 10.65
C VAL A 121 -1.82 -18.70 11.59
N GLU A 122 -3.08 -18.98 11.31
CA GLU A 122 -4.18 -18.71 12.23
C GLU A 122 -4.08 -19.64 13.43
N VAL A 123 -4.03 -19.08 14.65
CA VAL A 123 -3.76 -19.86 15.88
C VAL A 123 -4.88 -20.85 16.20
N SER A 124 -6.14 -20.49 15.94
CA SER A 124 -7.31 -21.32 16.28
C SER A 124 -7.50 -22.52 15.34
N THR A 125 -7.04 -22.43 14.09
CA THR A 125 -7.34 -23.42 13.04
C THR A 125 -6.12 -24.06 12.40
N ASN A 126 -4.91 -23.55 12.70
CA ASN A 126 -3.66 -23.88 12.01
C ASN A 126 -3.68 -23.63 10.49
N ARG A 127 -4.65 -22.87 9.97
CA ARG A 127 -4.72 -22.53 8.55
C ARG A 127 -3.66 -21.49 8.18
N ILE A 128 -3.10 -21.65 6.99
CA ILE A 128 -2.03 -20.79 6.45
C ILE A 128 -2.64 -19.67 5.60
N TYR A 129 -2.15 -18.46 5.81
CA TYR A 129 -2.54 -17.26 5.09
C TYR A 129 -1.30 -16.48 4.63
N LEU A 130 -1.40 -15.82 3.48
CA LEU A 130 -0.32 -15.01 2.90
C LEU A 130 -0.63 -13.52 3.02
N PHE A 131 0.03 -12.85 3.96
CA PHE A 131 -0.18 -11.43 4.21
C PHE A 131 0.72 -10.56 3.32
N ASN A 132 0.18 -9.43 2.84
CA ASN A 132 1.00 -8.37 2.25
C ASN A 132 1.94 -7.80 3.34
N PRO A 133 3.23 -7.56 3.09
CA PRO A 133 4.14 -6.89 4.04
C PRO A 133 3.57 -5.61 4.69
N VAL A 134 2.76 -4.86 3.94
CA VAL A 134 2.14 -3.61 4.43
C VAL A 134 0.71 -3.78 4.95
N ALA A 135 0.27 -5.02 5.22
CA ALA A 135 -1.00 -5.27 5.86
C ALA A 135 -0.99 -4.71 7.29
N GLU A 136 -2.01 -3.92 7.62
CA GLU A 136 -2.21 -3.34 8.95
C GLU A 136 -2.80 -4.37 9.92
N VAL A 137 -2.15 -4.54 11.05
CA VAL A 137 -2.48 -5.52 12.09
C VAL A 137 -2.36 -4.88 13.46
N GLU A 138 -3.08 -5.42 14.44
CA GLU A 138 -2.93 -5.03 15.84
C GLU A 138 -1.92 -5.96 16.52
N LEU A 139 -0.91 -5.38 17.18
CA LEU A 139 0.04 -6.18 17.96
C LEU A 139 -0.67 -6.77 19.18
N VAL A 140 -0.58 -8.10 19.35
CA VAL A 140 -1.00 -8.74 20.60
C VAL A 140 0.13 -8.52 21.61
N LYS A 141 -0.05 -7.55 22.51
CA LYS A 141 0.83 -7.39 23.67
C LYS A 141 0.47 -8.50 24.68
N GLU A 142 1.45 -9.33 25.00
CA GLU A 142 1.44 -10.38 26.03
C GLU A 142 0.78 -11.73 25.67
N LEU A 143 1.61 -12.76 25.47
CA LEU A 143 1.30 -14.16 25.80
C LEU A 143 2.52 -14.94 26.35
N PHE A 144 3.64 -14.27 26.62
CA PHE A 144 4.77 -14.88 27.35
C PHE A 144 4.78 -14.30 28.76
N LYS A 145 3.98 -14.90 29.66
CA LYS A 145 4.38 -14.98 31.06
C LYS A 145 5.27 -16.20 31.14
N ASP A 146 6.50 -15.98 31.58
CA ASP A 146 7.43 -17.05 31.97
C ASP A 146 6.80 -17.98 33.03
#